data_AF-A0A1W9SI11-F1
#
_entry.id   AF-A0A1W9SI11-F1
#
_cell.length_a   1.000
_cell.length_b   1.000
_cell.length_c   1.000
_cell.angle_alpha   90.00
_cell.angle_beta   90.00
_cell.angle_gamma   90.00
#
_symmetry.space_group_name_H-M   'P 1'
#
loop_
_entity.id
_entity.type
_entity.pdbx_description
1 polymer ?
#
loop_
_entity_poly.entity_id
_entity_poly.type
_entity_poly.pdbx_seq_one_letter_code
_entity_poly.pdbx_strand_id
1 'polypeptide(L)'
;PDPNPHTGMFFRSDHFSFVKKGVPSLFVRGNTDSWAHGKEWMAKKELDWLKNNYHKPADEYNKSWDLTGVADDAKLLFRVGYKLSNEKHFPKWKAGSEFKSIREK
;
A
#
# COMPACT_ATOMS: atom_id res chain seq x y z
N PRO A 1 -4.75 -4.72 -8.69
CA PRO A 1 -5.14 -5.62 -7.57
C PRO A 1 -3.87 -6.04 -6.82
N ASP A 2 -3.94 -6.28 -5.50
CA ASP A 2 -2.77 -6.81 -4.76
C ASP A 2 -2.35 -8.15 -5.38
N PRO A 3 -1.09 -8.32 -5.83
CA PRO A 3 -0.65 -9.59 -6.42
C PRO A 3 -0.52 -10.72 -5.39
N ASN A 4 -0.41 -10.42 -4.09
CA ASN A 4 -0.16 -11.42 -3.04
C ASN A 4 -1.21 -11.37 -1.90
N PRO A 5 -2.53 -11.43 -2.19
CA PRO A 5 -3.56 -11.18 -1.18
C PRO A 5 -3.58 -12.24 -0.06
N HIS A 6 -3.12 -13.46 -0.36
CA HIS A 6 -3.00 -14.57 0.59
C HIS A 6 -2.04 -14.27 1.75
N THR A 7 -1.16 -13.28 1.62
CA THR A 7 -0.25 -12.84 2.70
C THR A 7 -0.96 -12.04 3.78
N GLY A 8 -2.20 -11.60 3.54
CA GLY A 8 -3.03 -10.88 4.51
C GLY A 8 -2.53 -9.48 4.84
N MET A 9 -1.70 -8.86 3.98
CA MET A 9 -1.05 -7.58 4.28
C MET A 9 -2.02 -6.45 4.66
N PHE A 10 -3.19 -6.40 4.02
CA PHE A 10 -4.25 -5.44 4.38
C PHE A 10 -4.66 -5.51 5.86
N PHE A 11 -4.64 -6.69 6.47
CA PHE A 11 -5.14 -6.91 7.83
C PHE A 11 -4.09 -6.66 8.93
N ARG A 12 -2.83 -6.38 8.57
CA ARG A 12 -1.69 -6.35 9.51
C ARG A 12 -0.90 -5.04 9.51
N SER A 13 -1.52 -3.96 9.07
CA SER A 13 -0.95 -2.60 9.13
C SER A 13 -1.92 -1.65 9.86
N ASP A 14 -1.46 -0.47 10.24
CA ASP A 14 -2.13 0.43 11.19
C ASP A 14 -3.53 0.88 10.74
N HIS A 15 -3.73 1.05 9.43
CA HIS A 15 -5.01 1.43 8.85
C HIS A 15 -6.14 0.48 9.26
N PHE A 16 -5.84 -0.80 9.53
CA PHE A 16 -6.85 -1.80 9.86
C PHE A 16 -7.57 -1.51 11.19
N SER A 17 -6.91 -0.85 12.14
CA SER A 17 -7.56 -0.38 13.37
C SER A 17 -8.69 0.61 13.09
N PHE A 18 -8.55 1.44 12.05
CA PHE A 18 -9.59 2.37 11.61
C PHE A 18 -10.69 1.66 10.81
N VAL A 19 -10.34 0.66 10.00
CA VAL A 19 -11.30 -0.21 9.29
C VAL A 19 -12.26 -0.88 10.27
N LYS A 20 -11.76 -1.39 11.41
CA LYS A 20 -12.59 -1.97 12.48
C LYS A 20 -13.61 -1.00 13.08
N LYS A 21 -13.42 0.31 12.89
CA LYS A 21 -14.34 1.38 13.31
C LYS A 21 -15.10 2.01 12.14
N GLY A 22 -15.08 1.36 10.97
CA GLY A 22 -15.84 1.76 9.79
C GLY A 22 -15.19 2.85 8.95
N VAL A 23 -13.95 3.29 9.24
CA VAL A 23 -13.26 4.30 8.42
C VAL A 23 -12.79 3.66 7.11
N PRO A 24 -13.25 4.15 5.94
CA PRO A 24 -12.77 3.68 4.64
C PRO A 24 -11.26 3.88 4.52
N SER A 25 -10.54 2.81 4.19
CA SER A 25 -9.09 2.81 4.15
C SER A 25 -8.56 2.17 2.88
N LEU A 26 -7.40 2.64 2.43
CA LEU A 26 -6.63 2.04 1.35
C LEU A 26 -5.29 1.58 1.89
N PHE A 27 -4.90 0.35 1.53
CA PHE A 27 -3.53 -0.12 1.66
C PHE A 27 -2.86 0.03 0.29
N VAL A 28 -1.90 0.93 0.21
CA VAL A 28 -1.15 1.21 -1.02
C VAL A 28 0.29 0.77 -0.81
N ARG A 29 0.83 0.01 -1.76
CA ARG A 29 2.24 -0.33 -1.82
C ARG A 29 2.73 -0.16 -3.26
N GLY A 30 3.96 0.33 -3.39
CA GLY A 30 4.68 0.38 -4.66
C GLY A 30 5.14 -1.02 -5.07
N ASN A 31 6.38 -1.14 -5.55
CA ASN A 31 7.17 -2.37 -5.66
C ASN A 31 6.57 -3.63 -6.35
N THR A 32 5.42 -3.53 -7.03
CA THR A 32 4.75 -4.66 -7.69
C THR A 32 5.00 -4.75 -9.19
N ASP A 33 5.44 -3.65 -9.80
CA ASP A 33 5.74 -3.56 -11.23
C ASP A 33 6.88 -2.57 -11.46
N SER A 34 7.94 -3.01 -12.16
CA SER A 34 9.04 -2.14 -12.54
C SER A 34 8.78 -1.61 -13.94
N TRP A 35 8.87 -0.30 -14.13
CA TRP A 35 8.74 0.28 -15.47
C TRP A 35 9.81 -0.21 -16.43
N ALA A 36 11.03 -0.49 -15.95
CA ALA A 36 12.14 -0.93 -16.79
C ALA A 36 12.16 -2.45 -17.02
N HIS A 37 11.66 -3.24 -16.07
CA HIS A 37 11.89 -4.69 -16.05
C HIS A 37 10.63 -5.53 -15.86
N GLY A 38 9.48 -4.91 -15.59
CA GLY A 38 8.19 -5.56 -15.42
C GLY A 38 7.99 -6.28 -14.07
N LYS A 39 6.81 -6.90 -13.95
CA LYS A 39 6.30 -7.54 -12.72
C LYS A 39 7.12 -8.72 -12.24
N GLU A 40 7.53 -9.62 -13.15
CA GLU A 40 8.28 -10.83 -12.77
C GLU A 40 9.63 -10.49 -12.13
N TRP A 41 10.30 -9.48 -12.67
CA TRP A 41 11.55 -8.99 -12.11
C TRP A 41 11.34 -8.39 -10.72
N MET A 42 10.30 -7.57 -10.55
CA MET A 42 9.96 -7.00 -9.24
C MET A 42 9.58 -8.08 -8.21
N ALA A 43 8.80 -9.08 -8.60
CA ALA A 43 8.41 -10.17 -7.70
C ALA A 43 9.64 -10.94 -7.21
N LYS A 44 10.63 -11.22 -8.07
CA LYS A 44 11.89 -11.83 -7.66
C LYS A 44 12.68 -10.94 -6.70
N LYS A 45 12.74 -9.62 -6.95
CA LYS A 45 13.39 -8.65 -6.07
C LYS A 45 12.71 -8.54 -4.71
N GLU A 46 11.37 -8.51 -4.68
CA GLU A 46 10.59 -8.49 -3.45
C GLU A 46 10.85 -9.75 -2.62
N LEU A 47 10.82 -10.94 -3.25
CA LEU A 47 11.12 -12.20 -2.56
C LEU A 47 12.55 -12.25 -1.99
N ASP A 48 13.53 -11.79 -2.76
CA ASP A 48 14.93 -11.72 -2.31
C ASP A 48 15.07 -10.79 -1.09
N TRP A 49 14.46 -9.60 -1.15
CA TRP A 49 14.48 -8.63 -0.06
C TRP A 49 13.75 -9.13 1.19
N LEU A 50 12.57 -9.74 1.03
CA LEU A 50 11.84 -10.35 2.15
C LEU A 50 12.64 -11.47 2.83
N LYS A 51 13.40 -12.24 2.04
CA LYS A 51 14.24 -13.33 2.55
C LYS A 51 15.48 -12.80 3.28
N ASN A 52 16.12 -11.76 2.76
CA ASN A 52 17.48 -11.39 3.18
C ASN A 52 17.55 -10.10 4.03
N ASN A 53 16.58 -9.20 3.90
CA ASN A 53 16.65 -7.86 4.47
C ASN A 53 15.53 -7.56 5.46
N TYR A 54 14.27 -7.91 5.16
CA TYR A 54 13.13 -7.55 6.01
C TYR A 54 13.30 -7.99 7.47
N HIS A 55 13.13 -7.04 8.40
CA HIS A 55 13.27 -7.26 9.86
C HIS A 55 14.66 -7.79 10.28
N LYS A 56 15.72 -7.41 9.54
CA LYS A 56 17.09 -7.80 9.83
C LYS A 56 18.00 -6.57 9.83
N PRO A 57 19.22 -6.65 10.40
CA PRO A 57 20.19 -5.56 10.33
C PRO A 57 20.53 -5.11 8.90
N ALA A 58 20.30 -5.95 7.89
CA ALA A 58 20.51 -5.61 6.49
C ALA A 58 19.39 -4.71 5.90
N ASP A 59 18.37 -4.36 6.69
CA ASP A 59 17.31 -3.41 6.31
C ASP A 59 17.81 -1.95 6.47
N GLU A 60 18.78 -1.59 5.62
CA GLU A 60 19.41 -0.28 5.62
C GLU A 60 19.30 0.39 4.24
N TYR A 61 19.37 1.73 4.25
CA TYR A 61 19.39 2.51 3.02
C TYR A 61 20.57 2.13 2.12
N ASN A 62 20.29 1.95 0.83
CA ASN A 62 21.32 1.73 -0.18
C ASN A 62 21.36 2.89 -1.19
N LYS A 63 22.54 3.48 -1.36
CA LYS A 63 22.79 4.57 -2.31
C LYS A 63 22.53 4.19 -3.77
N SER A 64 22.52 2.90 -4.11
CA SER A 64 22.23 2.42 -5.46
C SER A 64 20.73 2.34 -5.77
N TRP A 65 19.85 2.59 -4.80
CA TRP A 65 18.42 2.54 -5.02
C TRP A 65 17.94 3.70 -5.87
N ASP A 66 17.14 3.37 -6.89
CA ASP A 66 16.32 4.34 -7.58
C ASP A 66 15.08 4.67 -6.71
N LEU A 67 15.03 5.89 -6.20
CA LEU A 67 13.96 6.38 -5.33
C LEU A 67 12.85 7.13 -6.10
N THR A 68 12.91 7.18 -7.43
CA THR A 68 11.91 7.90 -8.23
C THR A 68 10.49 7.37 -7.99
N GLY A 69 10.32 6.05 -7.89
CA GLY A 69 9.04 5.43 -7.56
C GLY A 69 8.50 5.85 -6.18
N VAL A 70 9.37 5.98 -5.17
CA VAL A 70 8.98 6.46 -3.83
C VAL A 70 8.52 7.92 -3.89
N ALA A 71 9.21 8.75 -4.70
CA ALA A 71 8.80 10.13 -4.90
C ALA A 71 7.43 10.24 -5.58
N ASP A 72 7.11 9.32 -6.50
CA ASP A 72 5.81 9.29 -7.17
C ASP A 72 4.69 8.78 -6.25
N ASP A 73 4.96 7.77 -5.42
CA ASP A 73 4.05 7.34 -4.35
C ASP A 73 3.74 8.48 -3.38
N ALA A 74 4.76 9.24 -2.96
CA ALA A 74 4.59 10.40 -2.08
C ALA A 74 3.71 11.49 -2.71
N LYS A 75 3.92 11.81 -4.00
CA LYS A 75 3.06 12.76 -4.74
C LYS A 75 1.63 12.26 -4.84
N LEU A 76 1.42 10.97 -5.09
CA LEU A 76 0.09 10.38 -5.17
C LEU A 76 -0.64 10.49 -3.83
N LEU A 77 -0.01 10.07 -2.73
CA LEU A 77 -0.59 10.14 -1.39
C LEU A 77 -0.89 11.58 -0.98
N PHE A 78 0.01 12.52 -1.29
CA PHE A 78 -0.25 13.94 -1.07
C PHE A 78 -1.48 14.43 -1.84
N ARG A 79 -1.61 14.10 -3.13
CA ARG A 79 -2.78 14.49 -3.94
C ARG A 79 -4.09 13.92 -3.40
N VAL A 80 -4.08 12.66 -2.95
CA VAL A 80 -5.25 12.03 -2.33
C VAL A 80 -5.62 12.77 -1.04
N GLY A 81 -4.65 12.97 -0.13
CA GLY A 81 -4.88 13.68 1.13
C GLY A 81 -5.36 15.12 0.91
N TYR A 82 -4.72 15.85 0.00
CA TYR A 82 -5.09 17.23 -0.34
C TYR A 82 -6.49 17.32 -0.95
N LYS A 83 -6.87 16.38 -1.83
CA LYS A 83 -8.22 16.35 -2.37
C LYS A 83 -9.24 16.09 -1.25
N LEU A 84 -9.02 15.06 -0.43
CA LEU A 84 -9.92 14.69 0.67
C LEU A 84 -10.06 15.82 1.70
N SER A 85 -8.99 16.59 1.96
CA SER A 85 -9.04 17.73 2.89
C SER A 85 -9.81 18.93 2.35
N ASN A 86 -10.01 19.01 1.02
CA ASN A 86 -10.65 20.14 0.34
C ASN A 86 -12.03 19.80 -0.24
N GLU A 87 -12.53 18.57 -0.04
CA GLU A 87 -13.88 18.18 -0.46
C GLU A 87 -14.78 17.84 0.73
N LYS A 88 -16.09 17.96 0.53
CA LYS A 88 -17.09 17.56 1.54
C LYS A 88 -17.54 16.10 1.38
N HIS A 89 -17.11 15.44 0.31
CA HIS A 89 -17.48 14.07 0.03
C HIS A 89 -16.69 13.12 0.94
N PHE A 90 -17.39 12.46 1.86
CA PHE A 90 -16.75 11.44 2.67
C PHE A 90 -16.61 10.14 1.86
N PRO A 91 -15.40 9.54 1.77
CA PRO A 91 -15.20 8.29 1.03
C PRO A 91 -16.14 7.18 1.49
N LYS A 92 -16.43 6.24 0.59
CA LYS A 92 -17.26 5.07 0.88
C LYS A 92 -16.52 3.79 0.53
N TRP A 93 -16.88 2.71 1.21
CA TRP A 93 -16.47 1.38 0.81
C TRP A 93 -17.10 1.00 -0.54
N LYS A 94 -16.38 0.18 -1.32
CA LYS A 94 -16.96 -0.44 -2.52
C LYS A 94 -18.14 -1.32 -2.15
N ALA A 95 -19.13 -1.44 -3.04
CA ALA A 95 -20.39 -2.14 -2.78
C ALA A 95 -20.21 -3.58 -2.27
N GLY A 96 -19.21 -4.32 -2.77
CA GLY A 96 -18.91 -5.70 -2.35
C GLY A 96 -17.83 -5.82 -1.27
N SER A 97 -17.43 -4.74 -0.61
CA SER A 97 -16.45 -4.81 0.47
C SER A 97 -17.06 -5.40 1.73
N GLU A 98 -16.37 -6.37 2.33
CA GLU A 98 -16.75 -6.97 3.63
C GLU A 98 -16.84 -5.95 4.78
N PHE A 99 -16.17 -4.79 4.65
CA PHE A 99 -16.17 -3.72 5.65
C PHE A 99 -17.29 -2.69 5.45
N LYS A 100 -18.03 -2.76 4.35
CA LYS A 100 -19.10 -1.79 4.03
C LYS A 100 -20.15 -1.72 5.15
N SER A 101 -20.60 -2.89 5.61
CA SER A 101 -21.62 -3.00 6.66
C SER A 101 -21.17 -2.44 8.01
N ILE A 102 -19.86 -2.39 8.31
CA ILE A 102 -19.35 -1.82 9.56
C ILE A 102 -19.56 -0.30 9.60
N ARG A 103 -19.51 0.38 8.44
CA ARG A 103 -19.71 1.83 8.32
C ARG A 103 -21.18 2.23 8.22
N GLU A 104 -22.02 1.37 7.66
CA GLU A 104 -23.44 1.67 7.41
C GLU A 104 -24.36 1.30 8.59
N LYS A 105 -23.78 0.82 9.69
CA LYS A 105 -24.44 0.74 11.00
C LYS A 105 -24.52 2.11 11.64
#